data_AF-A0A023BN21-F1
#
_entry.id   AF-A0A023BN21-F1
#
_cell.length_a   1.000
_cell.length_b   1.000
_cell.length_c   1.000
_cell.angle_alpha   90.00
_cell.angle_beta   90.00
_cell.angle_gamma   90.00
#
_symmetry.space_group_name_H-M   'P 1'
#
loop_
_entity.id
_entity.type
_entity.pdbx_description
1 polymer ?
#
loop_
_entity_poly.entity_id
_entity_poly.type
_entity_poly.pdbx_seq_one_letter_code
_entity_poly.pdbx_strand_id
1 'polypeptide(L)'
;TTDAAGDWSIDTGVVVPTSGFLPPLTDNDTLDVVATDAGGNSGSGVVTIDTTAPTADTFTTNDITPTLTGTGEANETLTITVDENGDGTPEVTYTVTTDASGDWSIDTGVAVPDSGSLPVLTDNDTLDVVATDVAGNSGSGVVTIDITTISVDSFTTDDITPTLTGAGEPNETLTITVDENGDGIPEVTYTVTTDATGNWSIDPDTAVPDSGVFPVLDDMDTIDVVATDPGGNIAIGLVDINLSDTDGDGINDVDEENDGTDPLDPCDPNPGAVSSGDCDGDGVINEFEIGDDPNNPQDTDGDGTPDILDTDDDNDGILTEDENPDPNGDGNPDDAFDTDGNGTPDYLEPNGPIEEGEDGITVFTGMSPNGDGVNDVFIISGIERLENTLEIYNRWGVKVYGTKNYGRDDQFFRGISKGRTTIEGTDRLPVGTYYYVLEYVLESGERKSRAGYLYINR
;
A
#
# COMPACT_ATOMS: atom_id res chain seq x y z
N THR A 1 52.09 10.27 68.51
CA THR A 1 53.01 11.41 68.73
C THR A 1 52.69 12.45 67.69
N THR A 2 52.69 13.73 68.05
CA THR A 2 52.54 14.79 67.05
C THR A 2 53.83 14.98 66.27
N ASP A 3 53.73 15.46 65.04
CA ASP A 3 54.88 15.90 64.26
C ASP A 3 55.37 17.29 64.70
N ALA A 4 56.30 17.88 63.93
CA ALA A 4 56.86 19.20 64.22
C ALA A 4 55.86 20.36 64.00
N ALA A 5 54.77 20.13 63.27
CA ALA A 5 53.68 21.08 63.07
C ALA A 5 52.58 20.95 64.16
N GLY A 6 52.58 19.86 64.92
CA GLY A 6 51.58 19.58 65.95
C GLY A 6 50.48 18.62 65.50
N ASP A 7 50.57 18.10 64.27
CA ASP A 7 49.61 17.19 63.70
C ASP A 7 49.88 15.77 64.16
N TRP A 8 48.84 14.97 64.34
CA TRP A 8 48.95 13.56 64.67
C TRP A 8 47.93 12.74 63.89
N SER A 9 48.31 11.52 63.55
CA SER A 9 47.42 10.53 62.97
C SER A 9 47.54 9.22 63.75
N ILE A 10 46.45 8.45 63.76
CA ILE A 10 46.43 7.08 64.26
C ILE A 10 45.79 6.20 63.18
N ASP A 11 46.53 5.19 62.75
CA ASP A 11 45.97 4.12 61.93
C ASP A 11 45.51 3.01 62.87
N THR A 12 44.21 2.90 63.07
CA THR A 12 43.61 1.91 63.98
C THR A 12 43.71 0.48 63.45
N GLY A 13 44.06 0.28 62.18
CA GLY A 13 44.34 -1.05 61.61
C GLY A 13 45.76 -1.55 61.91
N VAL A 14 46.69 -0.64 62.23
CA VAL A 14 48.09 -0.96 62.49
C VAL A 14 48.46 -0.80 63.97
N VAL A 15 47.85 0.16 64.66
CA VAL A 15 48.17 0.48 66.05
C VAL A 15 47.40 -0.44 66.99
N VAL A 16 48.13 -1.19 67.82
CA VAL A 16 47.52 -1.99 68.90
C VAL A 16 47.13 -1.07 70.06
N PRO A 17 45.85 -1.02 70.46
CA PRO A 17 45.41 -0.19 71.57
C PRO A 17 46.07 -0.64 72.88
N THR A 18 46.51 0.32 73.68
CA THR A 18 47.08 0.06 75.01
C THR A 18 46.05 -0.48 76.02
N SER A 19 44.76 -0.27 75.75
CA SER A 19 43.63 -0.87 76.47
C SER A 19 42.37 -0.87 75.61
N GLY A 20 41.49 -1.87 75.79
CA GLY A 20 40.22 -1.97 75.05
C GLY A 20 40.39 -2.58 73.65
N PHE A 21 39.32 -2.53 72.86
CA PHE A 21 39.31 -2.87 71.44
C PHE A 21 38.31 -1.97 70.72
N LEU A 22 38.55 -1.70 69.43
CA LEU A 22 37.56 -1.05 68.57
C LEU A 22 36.57 -2.11 68.09
N PRO A 23 35.26 -1.95 68.31
CA PRO A 23 34.27 -2.86 67.75
C PRO A 23 34.25 -2.74 66.22
N PRO A 24 33.68 -3.74 65.51
CA PRO A 24 33.30 -3.55 64.11
C PRO A 24 32.44 -2.29 64.00
N LEU A 25 32.82 -1.40 63.08
CA LEU A 25 32.11 -0.16 62.81
C LEU A 25 31.19 -0.38 61.61
N THR A 26 29.98 0.15 61.70
CA THR A 26 29.01 0.19 60.61
C THR A 26 28.76 1.62 60.19
N ASP A 27 28.07 1.74 59.06
CA ASP A 27 27.60 3.01 58.57
C ASP A 27 26.88 3.83 59.64
N ASN A 28 27.09 5.14 59.62
CA ASN A 28 26.57 6.11 60.58
C ASN A 28 27.06 5.95 62.04
N ASP A 29 28.02 5.06 62.33
CA ASP A 29 28.66 5.00 63.64
C ASP A 29 29.50 6.28 63.89
N THR A 30 29.46 6.78 65.13
CA THR A 30 30.27 7.94 65.52
C THR A 30 31.37 7.56 66.50
N LEU A 31 32.60 8.01 66.26
CA LEU A 31 33.75 7.85 67.14
C LEU A 31 34.11 9.18 67.78
N ASP A 32 33.98 9.24 69.10
CA ASP A 32 34.51 10.34 69.90
C ASP A 32 36.01 10.15 70.12
N VAL A 33 36.79 11.12 69.68
CA VAL A 33 38.25 11.12 69.76
C VAL A 33 38.69 12.21 70.74
N VAL A 34 39.49 11.85 71.74
CA VAL A 34 40.05 12.79 72.71
C VAL A 34 41.56 12.72 72.71
N ALA A 35 42.23 13.84 72.42
CA ALA A 35 43.67 13.98 72.55
C ALA A 35 43.99 14.80 73.80
N THR A 36 44.96 14.33 74.61
CA THR A 36 45.40 15.04 75.83
C THR A 36 46.91 15.22 75.80
N ASP A 37 47.38 16.45 76.01
CA ASP A 37 48.80 16.78 76.05
C ASP A 37 49.45 16.39 77.40
N ALA A 38 50.78 16.50 77.49
CA ALA A 38 51.52 16.20 78.72
C ALA A 38 51.23 17.20 79.87
N GLY A 39 50.68 18.38 79.56
CA GLY A 39 50.21 19.37 80.53
C GLY A 39 48.80 19.10 81.05
N GLY A 40 48.09 18.10 80.49
CA GLY A 40 46.73 17.74 80.85
C GLY A 40 45.64 18.52 80.11
N ASN A 41 45.97 19.29 79.07
CA ASN A 41 44.95 19.94 78.24
C ASN A 41 44.40 18.94 77.23
N SER A 42 43.08 18.89 77.08
CA SER A 42 42.42 17.97 76.15
C SER A 42 41.65 18.71 75.06
N GLY A 43 41.66 18.16 73.85
CA GLY A 43 40.77 18.51 72.76
C GLY A 43 39.97 17.27 72.33
N SER A 44 38.74 17.47 71.88
CA SER A 44 37.87 16.40 71.37
C SER A 44 37.43 16.65 69.93
N GLY A 45 37.22 15.59 69.18
CA GLY A 45 36.60 15.58 67.86
C GLY A 45 35.67 14.39 67.70
N VAL A 46 34.79 14.44 66.71
CA VAL A 46 33.88 13.34 66.35
C VAL A 46 34.18 12.96 64.90
N VAL A 47 34.26 11.65 64.65
CA VAL A 47 34.34 11.08 63.30
C VAL A 47 33.08 10.27 63.07
N THR A 48 32.33 10.55 62.01
CA THR A 48 31.24 9.69 61.56
C THR A 48 31.80 8.71 60.53
N ILE A 49 31.44 7.45 60.66
CA ILE A 49 31.77 6.40 59.70
C ILE A 49 30.71 6.42 58.63
N ASP A 50 31.16 6.62 57.40
CA ASP A 50 30.34 6.57 56.20
C ASP A 50 30.95 5.50 55.29
N THR A 51 30.14 4.48 55.03
CA THR A 51 30.49 3.33 54.18
C THR A 51 29.49 3.15 53.05
N THR A 52 28.51 4.04 52.93
CA THR A 52 27.43 3.91 51.96
C THR A 52 27.81 4.66 50.70
N ALA A 53 28.13 3.92 49.64
CA ALA A 53 28.41 4.54 48.36
C ALA A 53 27.15 5.12 47.72
N PRO A 54 27.22 6.30 47.08
CA PRO A 54 26.17 6.75 46.18
C PRO A 54 26.11 5.85 44.93
N THR A 55 25.05 5.98 44.13
CA THR A 55 24.89 5.33 42.84
C THR A 55 24.82 6.35 41.71
N ALA A 56 25.13 5.91 40.50
CA ALA A 56 24.79 6.59 39.25
C ALA A 56 24.01 5.59 38.38
N ASP A 57 23.01 6.10 37.66
CA ASP A 57 22.10 5.25 36.89
C ASP A 57 22.72 4.85 35.54
N THR A 58 22.30 3.68 35.04
CA THR A 58 22.67 3.17 33.71
C THR A 58 21.44 3.18 32.81
N PHE A 59 21.52 3.85 31.67
CA PHE A 59 20.43 3.94 30.69
C PHE A 59 20.94 4.30 29.29
N THR A 60 20.09 4.10 28.29
CA THR A 60 20.32 4.55 26.91
C THR A 60 19.40 5.73 26.62
N THR A 61 19.83 6.68 25.81
CA THR A 61 19.02 7.84 25.45
C THR A 61 19.40 8.42 24.09
N ASN A 62 18.42 8.99 23.41
CA ASN A 62 18.60 9.80 22.19
C ASN A 62 18.85 11.29 22.45
N ASP A 63 19.06 11.70 23.69
CA ASP A 63 19.41 13.06 24.05
C ASP A 63 20.93 13.23 24.12
N ILE A 64 21.50 14.01 23.20
CA ILE A 64 22.93 14.37 23.18
C ILE A 64 23.35 15.32 24.32
N THR A 65 22.41 15.76 25.14
CA THR A 65 22.60 16.54 26.37
C THR A 65 21.89 15.86 27.54
N PRO A 66 22.24 14.60 27.85
CA PRO A 66 21.45 13.77 28.73
C PRO A 66 21.36 14.35 30.15
N THR A 67 20.26 14.04 30.83
CA THR A 67 20.14 14.28 32.27
C THR A 67 20.70 13.08 33.03
N LEU A 68 21.83 13.26 33.72
CA LEU A 68 22.44 12.24 34.56
C LEU A 68 21.71 12.16 35.89
N THR A 69 21.52 10.95 36.41
CA THR A 69 20.74 10.67 37.63
C THR A 69 21.39 9.58 38.48
N GLY A 70 20.99 9.52 39.74
CA GLY A 70 21.39 8.48 40.68
C GLY A 70 20.91 8.77 42.09
N THR A 71 21.43 7.99 43.05
CA THR A 71 21.02 8.09 44.47
C THR A 71 22.22 8.22 45.41
N GLY A 72 21.97 8.66 46.64
CA GLY A 72 22.93 8.78 47.73
C GLY A 72 22.22 8.97 49.08
N GLU A 73 22.97 9.27 50.12
CA GLU A 73 22.39 9.69 51.40
C GLU A 73 21.72 11.06 51.28
N ALA A 74 20.67 11.34 52.06
CA ALA A 74 19.87 12.55 51.91
C ALA A 74 20.62 13.84 52.30
N ASN A 75 20.55 14.86 51.44
CA ASN A 75 21.20 16.17 51.60
C ASN A 75 22.74 16.13 51.68
N GLU A 76 23.37 15.13 51.10
CA GLU A 76 24.82 15.03 51.01
C GLU A 76 25.37 15.75 49.78
N THR A 77 26.66 16.08 49.79
CA THR A 77 27.35 16.65 48.63
C THR A 77 28.14 15.55 47.91
N LEU A 78 27.90 15.42 46.60
CA LEU A 78 28.56 14.46 45.74
C LEU A 78 29.44 15.16 44.71
N THR A 79 30.57 14.55 44.38
CA THR A 79 31.38 14.84 43.21
C THR A 79 31.00 13.87 42.10
N ILE A 80 30.51 14.38 40.97
CA ILE A 80 30.17 13.59 39.79
C ILE A 80 31.23 13.81 38.72
N THR A 81 31.91 12.75 38.32
CA THR A 81 32.85 12.76 37.20
C THR A 81 32.27 11.98 36.03
N VAL A 82 32.48 12.47 34.81
CA VAL A 82 32.03 11.79 33.59
C VAL A 82 33.23 11.57 32.68
N ASP A 83 33.42 10.33 32.24
CA ASP A 83 34.45 9.87 31.31
C ASP A 83 33.76 9.30 30.06
N GLU A 84 33.85 9.99 28.93
CA GLU A 84 33.17 9.60 27.67
C GLU A 84 33.95 8.54 26.87
N ASN A 85 35.28 8.49 27.04
CA ASN A 85 36.13 7.64 26.21
C ASN A 85 36.64 6.38 26.95
N GLY A 86 36.32 6.27 28.24
CA GLY A 86 36.67 5.15 29.11
C GLY A 86 38.18 5.03 29.37
N ASP A 87 38.96 6.08 29.17
CA ASP A 87 40.42 6.07 29.38
C ASP A 87 40.83 6.23 30.84
N GLY A 88 39.86 6.44 31.74
CA GLY A 88 40.03 6.65 33.16
C GLY A 88 40.34 8.10 33.54
N THR A 89 40.23 9.04 32.60
CA THR A 89 40.39 10.48 32.84
C THR A 89 39.10 11.24 32.53
N PRO A 90 38.38 11.72 33.56
CA PRO A 90 37.11 12.42 33.32
C PRO A 90 37.27 13.70 32.50
N GLU A 91 36.45 13.88 31.47
CA GLU A 91 36.38 15.13 30.69
C GLU A 91 35.73 16.26 31.46
N VAL A 92 34.80 15.93 32.36
CA VAL A 92 34.01 16.92 33.11
C VAL A 92 33.78 16.49 34.56
N THR A 93 33.62 17.47 35.44
CA THR A 93 33.30 17.26 36.85
C THR A 93 32.26 18.26 37.33
N TYR A 94 31.31 17.76 38.11
CA TYR A 94 30.24 18.53 38.74
C TYR A 94 30.17 18.26 40.24
N THR A 95 29.63 19.22 40.98
CA THR A 95 29.23 19.07 42.38
C THR A 95 27.73 19.16 42.46
N VAL A 96 27.09 18.15 43.05
CA VAL A 96 25.63 18.11 43.26
C VAL A 96 25.32 17.86 44.72
N THR A 97 24.13 18.22 45.16
CA THR A 97 23.61 17.86 46.48
C THR A 97 22.37 17.00 46.28
N THR A 98 22.34 15.84 46.91
CA THR A 98 21.16 14.97 46.90
C THR A 98 19.99 15.68 47.60
N ASP A 99 18.78 15.37 47.19
CA ASP A 99 17.59 15.92 47.82
C ASP A 99 17.28 15.24 49.17
N ALA A 100 16.12 15.55 49.75
CA ALA A 100 15.72 14.96 51.03
C ALA A 100 15.34 13.47 50.93
N SER A 101 15.17 12.94 49.73
CA SER A 101 14.91 11.53 49.42
C SER A 101 16.19 10.77 49.11
N GLY A 102 17.29 11.48 48.82
CA GLY A 102 18.57 10.89 48.41
C GLY A 102 18.80 10.92 46.90
N ASP A 103 17.93 11.57 46.12
CA ASP A 103 18.03 11.60 44.66
C ASP A 103 18.92 12.77 44.21
N TRP A 104 19.74 12.56 43.18
CA TRP A 104 20.49 13.64 42.52
C TRP A 104 20.26 13.62 41.00
N SER A 105 20.39 14.80 40.39
CA SER A 105 20.19 14.98 38.94
C SER A 105 21.05 16.12 38.38
N ILE A 106 21.61 15.92 37.19
CA ILE A 106 22.40 16.90 36.44
C ILE A 106 21.91 16.92 34.99
N ASP A 107 21.24 18.00 34.59
CA ASP A 107 20.97 18.30 33.19
C ASP A 107 22.24 18.87 32.54
N THR A 108 22.91 18.07 31.71
CA THR A 108 24.20 18.45 31.10
C THR A 108 24.08 19.56 30.06
N GLY A 109 22.87 19.84 29.55
CA GLY A 109 22.60 20.93 28.62
C GLY A 109 22.60 22.32 29.27
N VAL A 110 22.39 22.39 30.58
CA VAL A 110 22.29 23.67 31.32
C VAL A 110 23.23 23.77 32.52
N ALA A 111 23.70 22.66 33.07
CA ALA A 111 24.61 22.64 34.20
C ALA A 111 25.95 23.30 33.84
N VAL A 112 26.49 24.08 34.78
CA VAL A 112 27.84 24.63 34.64
C VAL A 112 28.81 23.71 35.38
N PRO A 113 29.78 23.09 34.69
CA PRO A 113 30.73 22.20 35.34
C PRO A 113 31.70 22.97 36.23
N ASP A 114 32.17 22.33 37.29
CA ASP A 114 33.23 22.86 38.15
C ASP A 114 34.57 22.87 37.42
N SER A 115 34.80 21.87 36.57
CA SER A 115 35.95 21.78 35.70
C SER A 115 35.67 20.95 34.45
N GLY A 116 36.41 21.25 33.38
CA GLY A 116 36.32 20.50 32.13
C GLY A 116 35.11 20.89 31.28
N SER A 117 34.79 20.06 30.29
CA SER A 117 33.65 20.23 29.40
C SER A 117 33.36 18.90 28.71
N LEU A 118 32.08 18.51 28.62
CA LEU A 118 31.69 17.38 27.79
C LEU A 118 32.00 17.68 26.31
N PRO A 119 32.55 16.70 25.57
CA PRO A 119 32.63 16.81 24.12
C PRO A 119 31.22 16.82 23.49
N VAL A 120 31.15 17.10 22.19
CA VAL A 120 29.90 16.92 21.45
C VAL A 120 29.66 15.43 21.34
N LEU A 121 28.56 14.96 21.93
CA LEU A 121 28.21 13.55 21.90
C LEU A 121 27.65 13.16 20.53
N THR A 122 28.04 11.98 20.09
CA THR A 122 27.61 11.32 18.87
C THR A 122 26.95 9.98 19.17
N ASP A 123 26.39 9.39 18.13
CA ASP A 123 25.81 8.07 18.20
C ASP A 123 26.81 7.03 18.70
N ASN A 124 26.34 6.12 19.56
CA ASN A 124 27.11 5.08 20.23
C ASN A 124 28.17 5.57 21.25
N ASP A 125 28.22 6.86 21.58
CA ASP A 125 29.07 7.35 22.67
C ASP A 125 28.60 6.80 24.02
N THR A 126 29.54 6.54 24.93
CA THR A 126 29.24 6.00 26.28
C THR A 126 29.83 6.89 27.35
N LEU A 127 29.02 7.32 28.31
CA LEU A 127 29.46 8.14 29.44
C LEU A 127 29.60 7.27 30.68
N ASP A 128 30.84 7.01 31.11
CA ASP A 128 31.13 6.41 32.41
C ASP A 128 30.95 7.48 33.51
N VAL A 129 29.84 7.39 34.23
CA VAL A 129 29.46 8.35 35.28
C VAL A 129 29.84 7.77 36.63
N VAL A 130 30.62 8.52 37.42
CA VAL A 130 31.00 8.12 38.79
C VAL A 130 30.54 9.18 39.78
N ALA A 131 29.70 8.77 40.72
CA ALA A 131 29.31 9.57 41.87
C ALA A 131 30.22 9.22 43.04
N THR A 132 30.78 10.22 43.72
CA THR A 132 31.66 10.04 44.90
C THR A 132 31.24 10.97 46.02
N ASP A 133 31.02 10.42 47.21
CA ASP A 133 30.69 11.19 48.40
C ASP A 133 31.92 11.88 49.02
N VAL A 134 31.73 12.59 50.13
CA VAL A 134 32.81 13.27 50.86
C VAL A 134 33.74 12.34 51.63
N ALA A 135 33.28 11.13 51.96
CA ALA A 135 34.06 10.08 52.60
C ALA A 135 34.96 9.32 51.59
N GLY A 136 34.69 9.49 50.31
CA GLY A 136 35.38 8.85 49.18
C GLY A 136 34.78 7.51 48.75
N ASN A 137 33.55 7.16 49.18
CA ASN A 137 32.87 6.01 48.61
C ASN A 137 32.28 6.40 47.25
N SER A 138 32.26 5.46 46.31
CA SER A 138 31.83 5.75 44.95
C SER A 138 30.96 4.65 44.37
N GLY A 139 30.02 5.05 43.51
CA GLY A 139 29.27 4.16 42.62
C GLY A 139 29.32 4.68 41.19
N SER A 140 29.10 3.78 40.25
CA SER A 140 29.24 4.05 38.82
C SER A 140 27.99 3.62 38.04
N GLY A 141 27.72 4.34 36.96
CA GLY A 141 26.69 4.08 35.97
C GLY A 141 27.24 4.37 34.57
N VAL A 142 26.50 3.96 33.54
CA VAL A 142 26.88 4.15 32.14
C VAL A 142 25.69 4.71 31.38
N VAL A 143 25.88 5.84 30.71
CA VAL A 143 24.86 6.41 29.82
C VAL A 143 25.30 6.19 28.38
N THR A 144 24.49 5.51 27.58
CA THR A 144 24.77 5.31 26.15
C THR A 144 23.92 6.27 25.33
N ILE A 145 24.57 6.97 24.40
CA ILE A 145 23.90 7.82 23.42
C ILE A 145 23.53 6.97 22.21
N ASP A 146 22.25 6.96 21.88
CA ASP A 146 21.68 6.24 20.76
C ASP A 146 20.75 7.18 20.01
N ILE A 147 21.25 7.71 18.90
CA ILE A 147 20.51 8.63 18.04
C ILE A 147 20.27 7.99 16.66
N THR A 148 20.37 6.66 16.59
CA THR A 148 20.13 5.95 15.34
C THR A 148 18.66 6.10 14.95
N THR A 149 18.46 6.40 13.67
CA THR A 149 17.11 6.54 13.12
C THR A 149 16.50 5.18 12.81
N ILE A 150 15.29 4.95 13.30
CA ILE A 150 14.45 3.80 12.97
C ILE A 150 13.55 4.18 11.77
N SER A 151 13.03 3.18 11.04
CA SER A 151 11.92 3.34 10.10
C SER A 151 10.83 2.31 10.33
N VAL A 152 9.61 2.70 9.97
CA VAL A 152 8.44 1.84 9.83
C VAL A 152 7.91 2.10 8.43
N ASP A 153 7.63 1.03 7.68
CA ASP A 153 7.14 1.18 6.32
C ASP A 153 5.69 1.64 6.33
N SER A 154 5.32 2.46 5.34
CA SER A 154 3.93 2.91 5.12
C SER A 154 3.47 2.41 3.75
N PHE A 155 2.27 1.86 3.68
CA PHE A 155 1.74 1.25 2.47
C PHE A 155 0.21 1.14 2.54
N THR A 156 -0.41 0.92 1.39
CA THR A 156 -1.83 0.58 1.26
C THR A 156 -1.93 -0.89 0.89
N THR A 157 -2.92 -1.59 1.43
CA THR A 157 -3.11 -3.04 1.24
C THR A 157 -4.58 -3.39 1.36
N ASP A 158 -4.97 -4.51 0.78
CA ASP A 158 -6.26 -5.17 0.93
C ASP A 158 -6.25 -6.29 2.00
N ASP A 159 -5.09 -6.56 2.60
CA ASP A 159 -4.94 -7.54 3.68
C ASP A 159 -5.30 -6.90 5.02
N ILE A 160 -6.38 -7.39 5.65
CA ILE A 160 -6.85 -6.95 6.98
C ILE A 160 -5.94 -7.39 8.15
N THR A 161 -4.89 -8.15 7.86
CA THR A 161 -3.87 -8.64 8.80
C THR A 161 -2.46 -8.45 8.21
N PRO A 162 -2.12 -7.25 7.75
CA PRO A 162 -0.97 -7.07 6.87
C PRO A 162 0.35 -7.32 7.63
N THR A 163 1.33 -7.85 6.91
CA THR A 163 2.68 -7.98 7.46
C THR A 163 3.29 -6.59 7.65
N LEU A 164 3.64 -6.26 8.89
CA LEU A 164 4.25 -4.97 9.26
C LEU A 164 5.77 -5.07 9.14
N THR A 165 6.42 -4.04 8.58
CA THR A 165 7.86 -4.04 8.33
C THR A 165 8.52 -2.70 8.66
N GLY A 166 9.83 -2.73 8.83
CA GLY A 166 10.66 -1.54 8.99
C GLY A 166 12.12 -1.87 9.25
N ALA A 167 12.89 -0.87 9.68
CA ALA A 167 14.32 -1.00 9.94
C ALA A 167 14.77 -0.28 11.23
N GLY A 168 15.86 -0.75 11.83
CA GLY A 168 16.55 -0.19 13.00
C GLY A 168 18.02 -0.63 13.01
N GLU A 169 18.68 -0.61 14.17
CA GLU A 169 20.06 -1.13 14.26
C GLU A 169 20.09 -2.66 14.17
N PRO A 170 21.17 -3.29 13.66
CA PRO A 170 21.24 -4.75 13.60
C PRO A 170 21.24 -5.46 14.97
N ASN A 171 20.36 -6.44 15.14
CA ASN A 171 20.17 -7.23 16.38
C ASN A 171 19.72 -6.41 17.60
N GLU A 172 19.06 -5.28 17.35
CA GLU A 172 18.44 -4.42 18.35
C GLU A 172 17.05 -4.93 18.72
N THR A 173 16.60 -4.63 19.94
CA THR A 173 15.22 -4.91 20.38
C THR A 173 14.37 -3.66 20.27
N LEU A 174 13.30 -3.75 19.47
CA LEU A 174 12.32 -2.68 19.29
C LEU A 174 10.99 -3.04 19.95
N THR A 175 10.32 -2.03 20.48
CA THR A 175 8.91 -2.09 20.88
C THR A 175 8.05 -1.57 19.74
N ILE A 176 7.16 -2.40 19.21
CA ILE A 176 6.22 -2.05 18.14
C ILE A 176 4.81 -1.96 18.74
N THR A 177 4.12 -0.86 18.52
CA THR A 177 2.72 -0.69 18.91
C THR A 177 1.86 -0.36 17.70
N VAL A 178 0.62 -0.83 17.70
CA VAL A 178 -0.36 -0.53 16.65
C VAL A 178 -1.55 0.19 17.29
N ASP A 179 -1.94 1.32 16.69
CA ASP A 179 -3.09 2.15 17.08
C ASP A 179 -4.02 2.38 15.87
N GLU A 180 -5.25 1.85 15.91
CA GLU A 180 -6.22 1.94 14.80
C GLU A 180 -6.93 3.30 14.71
N ASN A 181 -7.00 4.06 15.79
CA ASN A 181 -7.85 5.26 15.85
C ASN A 181 -7.09 6.55 16.15
N GLY A 182 -5.76 6.45 16.32
CA GLY A 182 -4.86 7.56 16.56
C GLY A 182 -5.12 8.29 17.87
N ASP A 183 -5.75 7.63 18.87
CA ASP A 183 -6.00 8.22 20.18
C ASP A 183 -4.77 8.17 21.11
N GLY A 184 -3.70 7.52 20.66
CA GLY A 184 -2.43 7.34 21.35
C GLY A 184 -2.45 6.19 22.36
N ILE A 185 -3.51 5.36 22.38
CA ILE A 185 -3.60 4.15 23.17
C ILE A 185 -3.51 2.94 22.22
N PRO A 186 -2.38 2.22 22.21
CA PRO A 186 -2.24 1.12 21.28
C PRO A 186 -3.14 -0.07 21.65
N GLU A 187 -3.80 -0.65 20.65
CA GLU A 187 -4.57 -1.89 20.80
C GLU A 187 -3.67 -3.10 21.04
N VAL A 188 -2.46 -3.09 20.48
CA VAL A 188 -1.51 -4.21 20.58
C VAL A 188 -0.06 -3.74 20.66
N THR A 189 0.76 -4.53 21.37
CA THR A 189 2.20 -4.31 21.53
C THR A 189 2.99 -5.58 21.27
N TYR A 190 4.09 -5.44 20.55
CA TYR A 190 5.04 -6.50 20.23
C TYR A 190 6.46 -6.06 20.60
N THR A 191 7.29 -7.03 20.96
CA THR A 191 8.74 -6.90 21.06
C THR A 191 9.36 -7.68 19.92
N VAL A 192 10.12 -7.00 19.07
CA VAL A 192 10.82 -7.60 17.92
C VAL A 192 12.31 -7.38 18.04
N THR A 193 13.09 -8.33 17.54
CA THR A 193 14.54 -8.15 17.36
C THR A 193 14.81 -8.01 15.87
N THR A 194 15.47 -6.92 15.48
CA THR A 194 15.91 -6.72 14.10
C THR A 194 16.92 -7.80 13.69
N ASP A 195 16.96 -8.12 12.40
CA ASP A 195 17.92 -9.08 11.87
C ASP A 195 19.35 -8.50 11.81
N ALA A 196 20.29 -9.30 11.31
CA ALA A 196 21.70 -8.89 11.17
C ALA A 196 21.93 -7.76 10.14
N THR A 197 20.89 -7.38 9.38
CA THR A 197 20.89 -6.26 8.45
C THR A 197 20.08 -5.06 8.95
N GLY A 198 19.43 -5.18 10.12
CA GLY A 198 18.62 -4.12 10.72
C GLY A 198 17.14 -4.17 10.35
N ASN A 199 16.66 -5.17 9.61
CA ASN A 199 15.24 -5.25 9.24
C ASN A 199 14.43 -5.96 10.32
N TRP A 200 13.18 -5.56 10.50
CA TRP A 200 12.21 -6.28 11.33
C TRP A 200 10.92 -6.53 10.53
N SER A 201 10.19 -7.58 10.92
CA SER A 201 8.90 -7.94 10.33
C SER A 201 8.02 -8.60 11.36
N ILE A 202 6.73 -8.26 11.35
CA ILE A 202 5.68 -8.86 12.17
C ILE A 202 4.56 -9.30 11.24
N ASP A 203 4.25 -10.59 11.27
CA ASP A 203 3.05 -11.16 10.67
C ASP A 203 1.99 -11.33 11.77
N PRO A 204 0.93 -10.49 11.81
CA PRO A 204 -0.09 -10.53 12.86
C PRO A 204 -0.81 -11.89 12.99
N ASP A 205 -0.89 -12.70 11.93
CA ASP A 205 -1.54 -14.01 11.97
C ASP A 205 -0.76 -15.04 12.79
N THR A 206 0.56 -14.88 12.84
CA THR A 206 1.46 -15.86 13.47
C THR A 206 2.20 -15.31 14.68
N ALA A 207 2.33 -13.99 14.80
CA ALA A 207 2.97 -13.33 15.92
C ALA A 207 2.13 -13.44 17.19
N VAL A 208 2.81 -13.60 18.33
CA VAL A 208 2.17 -13.55 19.65
C VAL A 208 2.48 -12.18 20.26
N PRO A 209 1.46 -11.34 20.53
CA PRO A 209 1.68 -10.04 21.14
C PRO A 209 2.09 -10.17 22.60
N ASP A 210 2.87 -9.20 23.09
CA ASP A 210 3.21 -9.09 24.52
C ASP A 210 2.00 -8.64 25.34
N SER A 211 1.17 -7.78 24.75
CA SER A 211 -0.08 -7.33 25.32
C SER A 211 -1.06 -6.86 24.24
N GLY A 212 -2.35 -6.86 24.56
CA GLY A 212 -3.39 -6.44 23.63
C GLY A 212 -3.78 -7.51 22.62
N VAL A 213 -4.51 -7.10 21.59
CA VAL A 213 -4.97 -7.94 20.47
C VAL A 213 -4.93 -7.09 19.21
N PHE A 214 -4.45 -7.64 18.11
CA PHE A 214 -4.48 -6.94 16.82
C PHE A 214 -5.93 -6.51 16.49
N PRO A 215 -6.14 -5.25 16.06
CA PRO A 215 -7.48 -4.73 15.75
C PRO A 215 -8.17 -5.54 14.64
N VAL A 216 -9.50 -5.43 14.58
CA VAL A 216 -10.28 -6.04 13.49
C VAL A 216 -10.51 -4.95 12.46
N LEU A 217 -9.73 -4.99 11.39
CA LEU A 217 -9.74 -3.96 10.35
C LEU A 217 -10.85 -4.18 9.31
N ASP A 218 -11.43 -3.10 8.82
CA ASP A 218 -12.33 -3.02 7.69
C ASP A 218 -11.87 -1.99 6.64
N ASP A 219 -12.68 -1.83 5.59
CA ASP A 219 -12.36 -0.94 4.47
C ASP A 219 -12.25 0.52 4.92
N MET A 220 -11.20 1.20 4.46
CA MET A 220 -10.81 2.56 4.83
C MET A 220 -10.27 2.74 6.24
N ASP A 221 -9.96 1.66 6.97
CA ASP A 221 -9.21 1.76 8.22
C ASP A 221 -7.76 2.15 7.95
N THR A 222 -7.19 2.91 8.90
CA THR A 222 -5.78 3.28 8.90
C THR A 222 -5.21 2.91 10.26
N ILE A 223 -4.14 2.13 10.31
CA ILE A 223 -3.41 1.86 11.55
C ILE A 223 -2.10 2.65 11.62
N ASP A 224 -1.85 3.25 12.78
CA ASP A 224 -0.58 3.85 13.16
C ASP A 224 0.33 2.76 13.75
N VAL A 225 1.39 2.41 13.03
CA VAL A 225 2.42 1.47 13.50
C VAL A 225 3.60 2.28 14.02
N VAL A 226 3.86 2.18 15.32
CA VAL A 226 4.91 2.94 15.99
C VAL A 226 6.02 2.00 16.47
N ALA A 227 7.24 2.24 16.03
CA ALA A 227 8.43 1.56 16.51
C ALA A 227 9.20 2.47 17.48
N THR A 228 9.62 1.93 18.62
CA THR A 228 10.46 2.60 19.62
C THR A 228 11.65 1.73 19.99
N ASP A 229 12.86 2.28 19.95
CA ASP A 229 14.10 1.60 20.37
C ASP A 229 14.43 1.84 21.86
N PRO A 230 15.49 1.22 22.42
CA PRO A 230 15.91 1.45 23.80
C PRO A 230 16.43 2.87 24.08
N GLY A 231 16.94 3.59 23.07
CA GLY A 231 17.31 5.00 23.15
C GLY A 231 16.11 5.95 23.23
N GLY A 232 14.92 5.47 22.89
CA GLY A 232 13.68 6.25 22.83
C GLY A 232 13.50 6.98 21.49
N ASN A 233 14.22 6.60 20.43
CA ASN A 233 13.90 7.05 19.07
C ASN A 233 12.57 6.43 18.65
N ILE A 234 11.76 7.21 17.93
CA ILE A 234 10.42 6.82 17.52
C ILE A 234 10.32 6.98 16.00
N ALA A 235 9.76 5.96 15.35
CA ALA A 235 9.33 6.01 13.96
C ALA A 235 7.86 5.58 13.86
N ILE A 236 7.13 6.17 12.92
CA ILE A 236 5.71 5.91 12.67
C ILE A 236 5.54 5.58 11.20
N GLY A 237 4.81 4.50 10.92
CA GLY A 237 4.34 4.12 9.59
C GLY A 237 2.83 3.99 9.59
N LEU A 238 2.21 4.38 8.47
CA LEU A 238 0.77 4.29 8.27
C LEU A 238 0.46 3.11 7.36
N VAL A 239 -0.45 2.25 7.78
CA VAL A 239 -0.97 1.17 6.93
C VAL A 239 -2.45 1.43 6.68
N ASP A 240 -2.78 1.69 5.42
CA ASP A 240 -4.15 1.94 4.98
C ASP A 240 -4.75 0.66 4.42
N ILE A 241 -5.94 0.29 4.89
CA ILE A 241 -6.73 -0.82 4.38
C ILE A 241 -7.66 -0.29 3.29
N ASN A 242 -7.53 -0.82 2.08
CA ASN A 242 -8.40 -0.50 0.96
C ASN A 242 -8.92 -1.80 0.33
N LEU A 243 -10.20 -2.06 0.56
CA LEU A 243 -10.95 -3.18 -0.01
C LEU A 243 -11.90 -2.70 -1.11
N SER A 244 -11.73 -1.47 -1.60
CA SER A 244 -12.56 -0.91 -2.67
C SER A 244 -12.32 -1.69 -3.96
N ASP A 245 -13.42 -2.00 -4.64
CA ASP A 245 -13.50 -2.60 -5.96
C ASP A 245 -14.40 -1.65 -6.76
N THR A 246 -13.77 -0.77 -7.54
CA THR A 246 -14.44 0.40 -8.11
C THR A 246 -15.31 0.03 -9.32
N ASP A 247 -14.91 -0.96 -10.11
CA ASP A 247 -15.65 -1.41 -11.29
C ASP A 247 -16.52 -2.66 -11.04
N GLY A 248 -16.32 -3.34 -9.92
CA GLY A 248 -17.12 -4.46 -9.46
C GLY A 248 -16.69 -5.79 -10.07
N ASP A 249 -15.46 -5.91 -10.58
CA ASP A 249 -14.97 -7.11 -11.23
C ASP A 249 -14.56 -8.24 -10.24
N GLY A 250 -14.63 -7.94 -8.94
CA GLY A 250 -14.31 -8.85 -7.85
C GLY A 250 -12.82 -8.90 -7.49
N ILE A 251 -11.99 -8.09 -8.14
CA ILE A 251 -10.65 -7.72 -7.71
C ILE A 251 -10.71 -6.32 -7.11
N ASN A 252 -9.92 -6.06 -6.06
CA ASN A 252 -9.90 -4.74 -5.45
C ASN A 252 -8.88 -3.83 -6.15
N ASP A 253 -9.08 -2.53 -6.07
CA ASP A 253 -8.27 -1.50 -6.74
C ASP A 253 -6.76 -1.62 -6.40
N VAL A 254 -6.41 -2.14 -5.22
CA VAL A 254 -5.01 -2.30 -4.77
C VAL A 254 -4.33 -3.46 -5.48
N ASP A 255 -5.00 -4.60 -5.57
CA ASP A 255 -4.51 -5.77 -6.31
C ASP A 255 -4.32 -5.44 -7.78
N GLU A 256 -5.26 -4.70 -8.36
CA GLU A 256 -5.18 -4.25 -9.75
C GLU A 256 -4.02 -3.29 -10.00
N GLU A 257 -3.79 -2.29 -9.13
CA GLU A 257 -2.63 -1.42 -9.25
C GLU A 257 -1.31 -2.20 -9.15
N ASN A 258 -1.26 -3.22 -8.30
CA ASN A 258 -0.08 -4.08 -8.09
C ASN A 258 0.20 -4.99 -9.30
N ASP A 259 -0.84 -5.55 -9.92
CA ASP A 259 -0.73 -6.42 -11.10
C ASP A 259 -0.71 -5.63 -12.42
N GLY A 260 -1.04 -4.33 -12.38
CA GLY A 260 -0.99 -3.39 -13.49
C GLY A 260 -2.21 -3.42 -14.43
N THR A 261 -3.37 -3.84 -13.91
CA THR A 261 -4.68 -3.78 -14.57
C THR A 261 -5.36 -2.44 -14.28
N ASP A 262 -6.52 -2.15 -14.86
CA ASP A 262 -7.21 -0.86 -14.73
C ASP A 262 -8.40 -0.92 -13.75
N PRO A 263 -8.32 -0.30 -12.56
CA PRO A 263 -9.38 -0.36 -11.53
C PRO A 263 -10.74 0.27 -11.89
N LEU A 264 -10.87 0.77 -13.12
CA LEU A 264 -12.10 1.38 -13.62
C LEU A 264 -12.67 0.60 -14.81
N ASP A 265 -12.01 -0.47 -15.23
CA ASP A 265 -12.39 -1.27 -16.38
C ASP A 265 -12.82 -2.67 -15.91
N PRO A 266 -14.13 -2.93 -15.79
CA PRO A 266 -14.64 -4.21 -15.31
C PRO A 266 -14.29 -5.39 -16.24
N CYS A 267 -13.66 -5.11 -17.39
CA CYS A 267 -13.18 -6.08 -18.35
C CYS A 267 -11.69 -6.45 -18.19
N ASP A 268 -10.95 -5.75 -17.34
CA ASP A 268 -9.53 -6.00 -17.07
C ASP A 268 -9.30 -6.14 -15.56
N PRO A 269 -8.84 -7.29 -15.04
CA PRO A 269 -8.46 -8.51 -15.74
C PRO A 269 -9.58 -9.56 -15.82
N ASN A 270 -10.78 -9.28 -15.31
CA ASN A 270 -11.85 -10.28 -15.20
C ASN A 270 -13.09 -9.95 -16.05
N PRO A 271 -13.02 -10.10 -17.40
CA PRO A 271 -14.13 -9.81 -18.33
C PRO A 271 -15.48 -10.34 -17.91
N GLY A 272 -15.51 -11.54 -17.33
CA GLY A 272 -16.77 -12.20 -16.97
C GLY A 272 -17.37 -11.80 -15.63
N ALA A 273 -16.75 -10.88 -14.89
CA ALA A 273 -17.17 -10.55 -13.53
C ALA A 273 -18.49 -9.79 -13.48
N VAL A 274 -18.62 -8.79 -14.36
CA VAL A 274 -19.81 -7.97 -14.45
C VAL A 274 -20.72 -8.57 -15.52
N SER A 275 -21.65 -9.43 -15.09
CA SER A 275 -22.64 -10.10 -15.98
C SER A 275 -23.37 -9.17 -16.96
N SER A 276 -23.61 -7.92 -16.57
CA SER A 276 -24.30 -6.91 -17.40
C SER A 276 -23.34 -6.00 -18.18
N GLY A 277 -22.03 -6.25 -18.13
CA GLY A 277 -21.04 -5.60 -18.97
C GLY A 277 -21.11 -6.12 -20.40
N ASP A 278 -20.46 -5.41 -21.31
CA ASP A 278 -20.32 -5.71 -22.74
C ASP A 278 -18.87 -5.30 -23.06
N CYS A 279 -17.96 -6.27 -22.96
CA CYS A 279 -16.52 -6.02 -22.83
C CYS A 279 -15.83 -5.72 -24.15
N ASP A 280 -16.32 -6.30 -25.24
CA ASP A 280 -15.82 -6.08 -26.59
C ASP A 280 -16.65 -4.99 -27.33
N GLY A 281 -17.85 -4.68 -26.82
CA GLY A 281 -18.69 -3.57 -27.25
C GLY A 281 -19.59 -3.90 -28.43
N ASP A 282 -19.88 -5.17 -28.67
CA ASP A 282 -20.59 -5.63 -29.86
C ASP A 282 -22.13 -5.67 -29.72
N GLY A 283 -22.62 -5.42 -28.50
CA GLY A 283 -24.04 -5.35 -28.18
C GLY A 283 -24.63 -6.60 -27.53
N VAL A 284 -23.84 -7.66 -27.33
CA VAL A 284 -24.18 -8.79 -26.45
C VAL A 284 -23.54 -8.56 -25.09
N ILE A 285 -24.24 -8.89 -23.99
CA ILE A 285 -23.63 -8.77 -22.65
C ILE A 285 -22.88 -10.04 -22.26
N ASN A 286 -21.85 -9.85 -21.44
CA ASN A 286 -20.95 -10.85 -20.88
C ASN A 286 -21.64 -12.14 -20.39
N GLU A 287 -22.82 -12.05 -19.74
CA GLU A 287 -23.58 -13.23 -19.27
C GLU A 287 -23.93 -14.21 -20.39
N PHE A 288 -24.15 -13.74 -21.61
CA PHE A 288 -24.53 -14.57 -22.75
C PHE A 288 -23.33 -15.08 -23.57
N GLU A 289 -22.15 -14.52 -23.34
CA GLU A 289 -20.93 -14.82 -24.11
C GLU A 289 -19.92 -15.67 -23.32
N ILE A 290 -19.98 -15.66 -21.98
CA ILE A 290 -19.19 -16.60 -21.17
C ILE A 290 -19.62 -18.05 -21.42
N GLY A 291 -20.90 -18.26 -21.76
CA GLY A 291 -21.50 -19.59 -21.86
C GLY A 291 -21.63 -20.31 -20.50
N ASP A 292 -21.80 -21.64 -20.54
CA ASP A 292 -22.14 -22.47 -19.37
C ASP A 292 -20.94 -22.81 -18.44
N ASP A 293 -19.69 -22.67 -18.90
CA ASP A 293 -18.47 -23.01 -18.15
C ASP A 293 -17.52 -21.81 -18.02
N PRO A 294 -17.48 -21.13 -16.85
CA PRO A 294 -16.58 -20.00 -16.62
C PRO A 294 -15.08 -20.31 -16.76
N ASN A 295 -14.67 -21.60 -16.74
CA ASN A 295 -13.27 -21.98 -16.94
C ASN A 295 -12.93 -22.30 -18.41
N ASN A 296 -13.95 -22.31 -19.27
CA ASN A 296 -13.83 -22.50 -20.70
C ASN A 296 -14.91 -21.63 -21.37
N PRO A 297 -14.70 -20.30 -21.40
CA PRO A 297 -15.66 -19.37 -21.96
C PRO A 297 -15.99 -19.73 -23.41
N GLN A 298 -17.14 -19.26 -23.90
CA GLN A 298 -17.56 -19.49 -25.28
C GLN A 298 -16.52 -18.90 -26.24
N ASP A 299 -16.28 -19.63 -27.33
CA ASP A 299 -15.29 -19.34 -28.38
C ASP A 299 -15.87 -20.00 -29.63
N THR A 300 -16.76 -19.25 -30.30
CA THR A 300 -17.70 -19.77 -31.31
C THR A 300 -16.97 -20.23 -32.58
N ASP A 301 -15.95 -19.50 -32.99
CA ASP A 301 -15.12 -19.84 -34.15
C ASP A 301 -13.87 -20.69 -33.83
N GLY A 302 -13.47 -20.78 -32.56
CA GLY A 302 -12.30 -21.53 -32.10
C GLY A 302 -10.95 -20.86 -32.41
N ASP A 303 -10.89 -19.54 -32.55
CA ASP A 303 -9.66 -18.79 -32.85
C ASP A 303 -8.77 -18.58 -31.61
N GLY A 304 -9.35 -18.73 -30.42
CA GLY A 304 -8.71 -18.62 -29.11
C GLY A 304 -8.96 -17.29 -28.39
N THR A 305 -9.71 -16.37 -29.00
CA THR A 305 -10.34 -15.21 -28.36
C THR A 305 -11.76 -15.64 -27.95
N PRO A 306 -12.12 -15.60 -26.67
CA PRO A 306 -13.48 -15.91 -26.26
C PRO A 306 -14.47 -14.84 -26.73
N ASP A 307 -15.72 -15.22 -27.01
CA ASP A 307 -16.80 -14.36 -27.54
C ASP A 307 -16.91 -13.02 -26.77
N ILE A 308 -16.86 -13.06 -25.43
CA ILE A 308 -16.86 -11.87 -24.53
C ILE A 308 -15.75 -10.84 -24.79
N LEU A 309 -14.73 -11.19 -25.59
CA LEU A 309 -13.62 -10.32 -25.99
C LEU A 309 -13.46 -10.24 -27.52
N ASP A 310 -14.40 -10.80 -28.29
CA ASP A 310 -14.32 -10.93 -29.75
C ASP A 310 -15.49 -10.29 -30.49
N THR A 311 -15.24 -9.13 -31.09
CA THR A 311 -16.24 -8.35 -31.84
C THR A 311 -16.78 -9.02 -33.13
N ASP A 312 -16.31 -10.22 -33.47
CA ASP A 312 -16.66 -11.00 -34.67
C ASP A 312 -16.68 -12.50 -34.29
N ASP A 313 -17.62 -12.87 -33.41
CA ASP A 313 -17.74 -14.18 -32.72
C ASP A 313 -17.61 -15.41 -33.64
N ASP A 314 -18.09 -15.29 -34.87
CA ASP A 314 -18.11 -16.38 -35.84
C ASP A 314 -17.00 -16.28 -36.91
N ASN A 315 -16.21 -15.20 -36.83
CA ASN A 315 -15.14 -14.77 -37.73
C ASN A 315 -15.54 -14.83 -39.22
N ASP A 316 -16.79 -14.51 -39.57
CA ASP A 316 -17.25 -14.44 -40.95
C ASP A 316 -16.88 -13.12 -41.65
N GLY A 317 -16.45 -12.12 -40.86
CA GLY A 317 -15.96 -10.83 -41.31
C GLY A 317 -17.01 -9.72 -41.33
N ILE A 318 -18.20 -9.98 -40.80
CA ILE A 318 -19.18 -8.96 -40.38
C ILE A 318 -19.10 -8.92 -38.84
N LEU A 319 -18.93 -7.73 -38.27
CA LEU A 319 -18.87 -7.63 -36.81
C LEU A 319 -20.19 -8.08 -36.20
N THR A 320 -20.17 -8.71 -35.03
CA THR A 320 -21.36 -9.11 -34.29
C THR A 320 -22.36 -7.94 -34.20
N GLU A 321 -21.90 -6.73 -33.88
CA GLU A 321 -22.74 -5.50 -33.84
C GLU A 321 -23.50 -5.21 -35.15
N ASP A 322 -22.92 -5.56 -36.30
CA ASP A 322 -23.45 -5.34 -37.65
C ASP A 322 -24.41 -6.46 -38.09
N GLU A 323 -24.46 -7.57 -37.33
CA GLU A 323 -25.34 -8.74 -37.56
C GLU A 323 -26.61 -8.73 -36.72
N ASN A 324 -26.82 -7.63 -36.00
CA ASN A 324 -28.01 -7.35 -35.20
C ASN A 324 -28.24 -8.43 -34.12
N PRO A 325 -27.28 -8.54 -33.19
CA PRO A 325 -27.24 -9.59 -32.17
C PRO A 325 -28.22 -9.28 -31.03
N ASP A 326 -28.58 -8.01 -30.85
CA ASP A 326 -29.65 -7.56 -29.97
C ASP A 326 -30.47 -6.43 -30.66
N PRO A 327 -31.53 -6.77 -31.41
CA PRO A 327 -32.39 -5.78 -32.04
C PRO A 327 -33.09 -4.81 -31.08
N ASN A 328 -33.25 -5.17 -29.80
CA ASN A 328 -34.03 -4.38 -28.84
C ASN A 328 -33.16 -3.52 -27.90
N GLY A 329 -31.85 -3.78 -27.84
CA GLY A 329 -30.85 -3.02 -27.11
C GLY A 329 -30.90 -3.23 -25.60
N ASP A 330 -31.36 -4.39 -25.13
CA ASP A 330 -31.34 -4.77 -23.71
C ASP A 330 -30.18 -5.68 -23.29
N GLY A 331 -29.25 -5.96 -24.20
CA GLY A 331 -28.07 -6.80 -24.06
C GLY A 331 -28.34 -8.29 -24.21
N ASN A 332 -29.61 -8.72 -24.25
CA ASN A 332 -29.98 -10.12 -24.29
C ASN A 332 -30.21 -10.58 -25.74
N PRO A 333 -29.43 -11.56 -26.26
CA PRO A 333 -29.56 -12.04 -27.63
C PRO A 333 -30.76 -12.97 -27.86
N ASP A 334 -31.70 -13.10 -26.91
CA ASP A 334 -32.96 -13.86 -27.05
C ASP A 334 -33.78 -13.46 -28.30
N ASP A 335 -33.61 -12.21 -28.77
CA ASP A 335 -34.24 -11.71 -29.99
C ASP A 335 -33.27 -11.44 -31.14
N ALA A 336 -32.01 -11.88 -31.02
CA ALA A 336 -31.02 -11.85 -32.08
C ALA A 336 -31.59 -12.33 -33.41
N PHE A 337 -31.09 -11.75 -34.51
CA PHE A 337 -31.49 -12.22 -35.82
C PHE A 337 -31.01 -13.65 -36.05
N ASP A 338 -31.92 -14.52 -36.49
CA ASP A 338 -31.68 -15.89 -36.92
C ASP A 338 -32.39 -16.02 -38.27
N THR A 339 -31.63 -15.74 -39.33
CA THR A 339 -32.15 -15.54 -40.69
C THR A 339 -32.71 -16.84 -41.29
N ASP A 340 -32.28 -18.00 -40.80
CA ASP A 340 -32.75 -19.31 -41.28
C ASP A 340 -33.73 -20.04 -40.34
N GLY A 341 -33.87 -19.53 -39.11
CA GLY A 341 -34.77 -20.04 -38.08
C GLY A 341 -34.32 -21.38 -37.51
N ASN A 342 -33.03 -21.70 -37.58
CA ASN A 342 -32.49 -22.97 -37.07
C ASN A 342 -32.24 -22.96 -35.56
N GLY A 343 -32.35 -21.79 -34.92
CA GLY A 343 -32.17 -21.58 -33.49
C GLY A 343 -30.76 -21.12 -33.10
N THR A 344 -29.89 -20.83 -34.04
CA THR A 344 -28.58 -20.22 -33.84
C THR A 344 -28.65 -18.79 -34.40
N PRO A 345 -28.35 -17.75 -33.60
CA PRO A 345 -28.28 -16.39 -34.11
C PRO A 345 -27.25 -16.21 -35.23
N ASP A 346 -27.54 -15.31 -36.17
CA ASP A 346 -26.71 -14.98 -37.33
C ASP A 346 -25.27 -14.65 -36.91
N TYR A 347 -25.09 -13.88 -35.83
CA TYR A 347 -23.77 -13.48 -35.30
C TYR A 347 -22.93 -14.63 -34.71
N LEU A 348 -23.55 -15.79 -34.44
CA LEU A 348 -22.87 -17.02 -34.02
C LEU A 348 -22.82 -18.06 -35.14
N GLU A 349 -23.28 -17.71 -36.33
CA GLU A 349 -23.42 -18.60 -37.46
C GLU A 349 -22.47 -18.19 -38.56
N PRO A 350 -21.32 -18.87 -38.71
CA PRO A 350 -20.40 -18.59 -39.80
C PRO A 350 -21.14 -18.63 -41.16
N ASN A 351 -21.60 -17.47 -41.64
CA ASN A 351 -22.53 -17.26 -42.76
C ASN A 351 -24.01 -17.80 -42.60
N GLY A 352 -24.88 -17.16 -41.81
CA GLY A 352 -26.34 -17.40 -41.66
C GLY A 352 -27.17 -17.74 -42.96
N PRO A 353 -28.01 -18.81 -43.03
CA PRO A 353 -28.71 -19.30 -44.26
C PRO A 353 -30.20 -18.96 -44.52
N ILE A 354 -30.60 -17.73 -44.89
CA ILE A 354 -31.92 -17.37 -45.51
C ILE A 354 -32.84 -18.51 -46.06
N GLU A 355 -33.99 -18.77 -45.40
CA GLU A 355 -35.11 -19.57 -45.97
C GLU A 355 -36.42 -18.79 -46.23
N GLU A 356 -36.47 -17.45 -46.24
CA GLU A 356 -37.73 -16.69 -46.50
C GLU A 356 -37.80 -15.90 -47.83
N GLY A 357 -36.74 -15.86 -48.64
CA GLY A 357 -36.96 -15.58 -50.06
C GLY A 357 -37.57 -16.81 -50.73
N GLU A 358 -38.51 -16.67 -51.68
CA GLU A 358 -38.76 -17.74 -52.71
C GLU A 358 -37.44 -18.19 -53.37
N ASP A 359 -36.42 -17.35 -53.21
CA ASP A 359 -35.09 -17.42 -53.73
C ASP A 359 -34.01 -17.22 -52.63
N GLY A 360 -34.30 -17.52 -51.36
CA GLY A 360 -33.42 -17.25 -50.22
C GLY A 360 -33.39 -15.77 -49.80
N ILE A 361 -33.16 -14.81 -50.68
CA ILE A 361 -32.87 -13.42 -50.26
C ILE A 361 -34.06 -12.56 -49.77
N THR A 362 -33.78 -11.66 -48.82
CA THR A 362 -34.72 -10.68 -48.25
C THR A 362 -34.20 -9.24 -48.41
N VAL A 363 -35.02 -8.31 -48.91
CA VAL A 363 -34.59 -6.91 -49.17
C VAL A 363 -35.26 -5.93 -48.20
N PHE A 364 -34.49 -5.22 -47.36
CA PHE A 364 -35.00 -4.25 -46.40
C PHE A 364 -35.11 -2.84 -46.99
N THR A 365 -36.30 -2.42 -47.40
CA THR A 365 -36.51 -1.20 -48.21
C THR A 365 -36.29 0.17 -47.51
N GLY A 366 -35.70 0.21 -46.32
CA GLY A 366 -35.43 1.43 -45.55
C GLY A 366 -33.99 1.49 -45.06
N MET A 367 -33.45 2.70 -44.92
CA MET A 367 -32.15 2.93 -44.27
C MET A 367 -32.07 4.33 -43.63
N SER A 368 -31.23 4.48 -42.63
CA SER A 368 -31.08 5.70 -41.82
C SER A 368 -29.61 6.13 -41.65
N PRO A 369 -28.88 6.49 -42.72
CA PRO A 369 -27.45 6.76 -42.66
C PRO A 369 -27.12 8.07 -41.93
N ASN A 370 -27.04 8.02 -40.60
CA ASN A 370 -26.79 9.12 -39.67
C ASN A 370 -25.46 8.95 -38.90
N GLY A 371 -24.87 7.75 -38.84
CA GLY A 371 -23.60 7.42 -38.20
C GLY A 371 -23.72 6.98 -36.75
N ASP A 372 -24.83 6.33 -36.38
CA ASP A 372 -25.09 5.78 -35.05
C ASP A 372 -24.91 4.24 -34.98
N GLY A 373 -24.38 3.62 -36.04
CA GLY A 373 -24.16 2.16 -36.14
C GLY A 373 -25.39 1.42 -36.66
N VAL A 374 -26.60 1.97 -36.48
CA VAL A 374 -27.84 1.23 -36.71
C VAL A 374 -28.47 1.56 -38.06
N ASN A 375 -28.66 0.56 -38.93
CA ASN A 375 -29.29 0.73 -40.26
C ASN A 375 -28.62 1.83 -41.10
N ASP A 376 -27.33 2.08 -40.85
CA ASP A 376 -26.50 3.04 -41.57
C ASP A 376 -26.24 2.59 -43.02
N VAL A 377 -26.53 1.32 -43.30
CA VAL A 377 -26.43 0.64 -44.58
C VAL A 377 -27.80 0.14 -45.05
N PHE A 378 -27.97 0.01 -46.37
CA PHE A 378 -29.14 -0.65 -46.91
C PHE A 378 -28.93 -2.16 -46.84
N ILE A 379 -29.67 -2.86 -45.98
CA ILE A 379 -29.47 -4.28 -45.73
C ILE A 379 -30.28 -5.10 -46.73
N ILE A 380 -29.68 -6.17 -47.25
CA ILE A 380 -30.39 -7.19 -48.02
C ILE A 380 -29.89 -8.54 -47.48
N SER A 381 -30.62 -9.14 -46.55
CA SER A 381 -30.25 -10.42 -45.94
C SER A 381 -30.21 -11.54 -46.99
N GLY A 382 -29.22 -12.41 -46.86
CA GLY A 382 -29.01 -13.55 -47.74
C GLY A 382 -28.36 -13.23 -49.08
N ILE A 383 -28.22 -11.95 -49.43
CA ILE A 383 -27.76 -11.55 -50.76
C ILE A 383 -26.26 -11.81 -50.95
N GLU A 384 -25.54 -11.77 -49.83
CA GLU A 384 -24.12 -12.04 -49.70
C GLU A 384 -23.81 -13.47 -50.17
N ARG A 385 -24.73 -14.41 -50.01
CA ARG A 385 -24.62 -15.79 -50.50
C ARG A 385 -24.71 -15.93 -52.03
N LEU A 386 -25.25 -14.93 -52.76
CA LEU A 386 -25.60 -15.05 -54.18
C LEU A 386 -24.77 -14.15 -55.11
N GLU A 387 -24.46 -14.59 -56.35
CA GLU A 387 -23.88 -13.70 -57.38
C GLU A 387 -24.90 -12.60 -57.68
N ASN A 388 -24.63 -11.37 -57.24
CA ASN A 388 -25.62 -10.30 -57.27
C ASN A 388 -25.08 -8.99 -57.86
N THR A 389 -25.98 -8.11 -58.28
CA THR A 389 -25.70 -6.74 -58.72
C THR A 389 -26.83 -5.86 -58.23
N LEU A 390 -26.50 -4.90 -57.37
CA LEU A 390 -27.44 -3.90 -56.92
C LEU A 390 -27.20 -2.59 -57.65
N GLU A 391 -28.25 -1.99 -58.17
CA GLU A 391 -28.25 -0.64 -58.71
C GLU A 391 -29.34 0.19 -58.06
N ILE A 392 -29.02 1.38 -57.56
CA ILE A 392 -29.96 2.28 -56.90
C ILE A 392 -30.07 3.56 -57.72
N TYR A 393 -31.29 4.02 -57.91
CA TYR A 393 -31.71 5.11 -58.75
C TYR A 393 -32.50 6.12 -57.93
N ASN A 394 -32.35 7.41 -58.24
CA ASN A 394 -33.24 8.42 -57.67
C ASN A 394 -34.61 8.45 -58.37
N ARG A 395 -35.54 9.27 -57.87
CA ARG A 395 -36.91 9.42 -58.42
C ARG A 395 -37.00 9.80 -59.91
N TRP A 396 -35.90 10.30 -60.50
CA TRP A 396 -35.83 10.70 -61.90
C TRP A 396 -35.19 9.62 -62.78
N GLY A 397 -34.89 8.44 -62.22
CA GLY A 397 -34.27 7.32 -62.92
C GLY A 397 -32.76 7.47 -63.14
N VAL A 398 -32.10 8.38 -62.41
CA VAL A 398 -30.64 8.53 -62.49
C VAL A 398 -29.99 7.60 -61.48
N LYS A 399 -29.06 6.75 -61.93
CA LYS A 399 -28.28 5.85 -61.07
C LYS A 399 -27.45 6.67 -60.09
N VAL A 400 -27.66 6.45 -58.80
CA VAL A 400 -26.95 7.11 -57.70
C VAL A 400 -25.96 6.17 -57.03
N TYR A 401 -26.23 4.87 -57.04
CA TYR A 401 -25.31 3.86 -56.54
C TYR A 401 -25.44 2.63 -57.43
N GLY A 402 -24.37 1.85 -57.51
CA GLY A 402 -24.54 0.49 -57.94
C GLY A 402 -23.22 -0.23 -57.89
N THR A 403 -23.32 -1.50 -57.55
CA THR A 403 -22.19 -2.36 -57.30
C THR A 403 -22.56 -3.77 -57.70
N LYS A 404 -21.53 -4.59 -57.89
CA LYS A 404 -21.67 -6.04 -57.98
C LYS A 404 -21.31 -6.61 -56.61
N ASN A 405 -21.90 -7.74 -56.24
CA ASN A 405 -21.69 -8.39 -54.95
C ASN A 405 -22.04 -7.48 -53.76
N TYR A 406 -23.22 -6.86 -53.81
CA TYR A 406 -23.79 -6.15 -52.67
C TYR A 406 -23.87 -7.07 -51.44
N GLY A 407 -23.65 -6.53 -50.24
CA GLY A 407 -23.61 -7.29 -48.99
C GLY A 407 -22.26 -7.95 -48.67
N ARG A 408 -21.22 -7.76 -49.52
CA ARG A 408 -19.86 -8.29 -49.31
C ARG A 408 -18.82 -7.20 -49.57
N ASP A 409 -17.59 -7.36 -49.06
CA ASP A 409 -16.45 -6.46 -49.34
C ASP A 409 -16.75 -4.96 -49.03
N ASP A 410 -17.44 -4.67 -47.92
CA ASP A 410 -17.98 -3.33 -47.54
C ASP A 410 -18.78 -2.66 -48.69
N GLN A 411 -19.36 -3.46 -49.59
CA GLN A 411 -20.22 -2.98 -50.67
C GLN A 411 -21.62 -2.73 -50.16
N PHE A 412 -21.71 -1.82 -49.20
CA PHE A 412 -22.96 -1.35 -48.65
C PHE A 412 -23.30 0.03 -49.20
N PHE A 413 -24.59 0.25 -49.37
CA PHE A 413 -25.07 1.58 -49.71
C PHE A 413 -25.35 2.32 -48.41
N ARG A 414 -24.46 3.26 -48.08
CA ARG A 414 -24.53 4.15 -46.90
C ARG A 414 -25.26 5.47 -47.19
N GLY A 415 -26.14 5.48 -48.20
CA GLY A 415 -26.86 6.68 -48.62
C GLY A 415 -25.97 7.76 -49.23
N ILE A 416 -24.81 7.39 -49.79
CA ILE A 416 -23.89 8.28 -50.49
C ILE A 416 -23.87 7.93 -51.98
N SER A 417 -23.95 8.94 -52.84
CA SER A 417 -23.97 8.73 -54.30
C SER A 417 -22.59 8.35 -54.84
N LYS A 418 -22.48 7.21 -55.53
CA LYS A 418 -21.30 6.77 -56.30
C LYS A 418 -21.50 6.82 -57.82
N GLY A 419 -22.63 7.35 -58.30
CA GLY A 419 -23.06 7.30 -59.72
C GLY A 419 -22.38 8.26 -60.71
N ARG A 420 -21.44 9.12 -60.30
CA ARG A 420 -20.79 10.11 -61.20
C ARG A 420 -19.30 10.31 -60.88
N THR A 421 -18.43 10.03 -61.83
CA THR A 421 -16.96 10.07 -61.74
C THR A 421 -16.33 11.47 -61.55
N THR A 422 -17.09 12.50 -61.16
CA THR A 422 -16.58 13.88 -61.00
C THR A 422 -17.11 14.62 -59.78
N ILE A 423 -17.56 13.91 -58.74
CA ILE A 423 -17.73 14.49 -57.41
C ILE A 423 -17.15 13.48 -56.41
N GLU A 424 -16.18 13.93 -55.63
CA GLU A 424 -15.62 13.19 -54.49
C GLU A 424 -16.76 12.70 -53.58
N GLY A 425 -16.64 11.47 -53.05
CA GLY A 425 -17.71 10.73 -52.37
C GLY A 425 -18.12 11.26 -51.00
N THR A 426 -18.52 12.54 -50.91
CA THR A 426 -18.90 13.21 -49.66
C THR A 426 -20.33 13.76 -49.66
N ASP A 427 -21.04 13.76 -50.80
CA ASP A 427 -22.45 14.21 -50.85
C ASP A 427 -23.42 13.08 -50.50
N ARG A 428 -23.74 13.03 -49.20
CA ARG A 428 -24.88 12.35 -48.60
C ARG A 428 -26.17 12.63 -49.40
N LEU A 429 -26.80 11.59 -49.92
CA LEU A 429 -28.02 11.69 -50.74
C LEU A 429 -29.18 12.29 -49.92
N PRO A 430 -30.05 13.13 -50.53
CA PRO A 430 -31.21 13.68 -49.82
C PRO A 430 -32.19 12.60 -49.33
N VAL A 431 -32.88 12.90 -48.24
CA VAL A 431 -34.01 12.10 -47.76
C VAL A 431 -35.06 11.97 -48.87
N GLY A 432 -35.57 10.76 -49.07
CA GLY A 432 -36.59 10.49 -50.07
C GLY A 432 -36.54 9.08 -50.64
N THR A 433 -37.46 8.82 -51.57
CA THR A 433 -37.57 7.52 -52.24
C THR A 433 -36.58 7.39 -53.40
N TYR A 434 -35.82 6.31 -53.33
CA TYR A 434 -34.95 5.77 -54.33
C TYR A 434 -35.54 4.44 -54.83
N TYR A 435 -35.03 3.94 -55.93
CA TYR A 435 -35.48 2.71 -56.55
C TYR A 435 -34.29 1.81 -56.76
N TYR A 436 -34.38 0.56 -56.34
CA TYR A 436 -33.31 -0.39 -56.55
C TYR A 436 -33.70 -1.39 -57.64
N VAL A 437 -32.68 -1.89 -58.34
CA VAL A 437 -32.75 -3.07 -59.18
C VAL A 437 -31.66 -3.99 -58.68
N LEU A 438 -32.07 -5.13 -58.16
CA LEU A 438 -31.23 -6.19 -57.65
C LEU A 438 -31.32 -7.36 -58.61
N GLU A 439 -30.24 -7.66 -59.31
CA GLU A 439 -30.11 -8.89 -60.09
C GLU A 439 -29.30 -9.88 -59.27
N TYR A 440 -29.72 -11.15 -59.22
CA TYR A 440 -29.02 -12.17 -58.46
C TYR A 440 -29.19 -13.56 -59.09
N VAL A 441 -28.23 -14.44 -58.85
CA VAL A 441 -28.25 -15.83 -59.33
C VAL A 441 -28.42 -16.75 -58.13
N LEU A 442 -29.49 -17.53 -58.15
CA LEU A 442 -29.75 -18.56 -57.14
C LEU A 442 -28.71 -19.68 -57.18
N GLU A 443 -28.56 -20.40 -56.08
CA GLU A 443 -27.73 -21.60 -56.01
C GLU A 443 -28.14 -22.68 -57.05
N SER A 444 -29.42 -22.70 -57.44
CA SER A 444 -29.94 -23.54 -58.51
C SER A 444 -29.44 -23.17 -59.92
N GLY A 445 -28.75 -22.03 -60.07
CA GLY A 445 -28.28 -21.45 -61.33
C GLY A 445 -29.32 -20.58 -62.06
N GLU A 446 -30.51 -20.42 -61.49
CA GLU A 446 -31.56 -19.55 -62.02
C GLU A 446 -31.23 -18.07 -61.79
N ARG A 447 -31.31 -17.26 -62.86
CA ARG A 447 -31.14 -15.81 -62.76
C ARG A 447 -32.46 -15.15 -62.38
N LYS A 448 -32.44 -14.38 -61.30
CA LYS A 448 -33.56 -13.59 -60.80
C LYS A 448 -33.23 -12.11 -60.90
N SER A 449 -34.28 -11.30 -61.01
CA SER A 449 -34.18 -9.85 -60.99
C SER A 449 -35.35 -9.32 -60.19
N ARG A 450 -35.05 -8.48 -59.21
CA ARG A 450 -35.98 -7.90 -58.25
C ARG A 450 -35.77 -6.41 -58.27
N ALA A 451 -36.78 -5.67 -58.69
CA ALA A 451 -36.78 -4.21 -58.62
C ALA A 451 -37.76 -3.75 -57.56
N GLY A 452 -37.39 -2.71 -56.84
CA GLY A 452 -38.20 -2.18 -55.76
C GLY A 452 -37.83 -0.75 -55.43
N TYR A 453 -38.24 -0.29 -54.26
CA TYR A 453 -37.92 1.03 -53.76
C TYR A 453 -37.08 0.92 -52.48
N LEU A 454 -36.22 1.90 -52.26
CA LEU A 454 -35.45 2.11 -51.04
C LEU A 454 -35.76 3.51 -50.55
N TYR A 455 -36.16 3.68 -49.31
CA TYR A 455 -36.36 4.99 -48.71
C TYR A 455 -35.16 5.34 -47.83
N ILE A 456 -34.52 6.47 -48.10
CA ILE A 456 -33.48 7.02 -47.23
C ILE A 456 -34.13 8.02 -46.29
N ASN A 457 -33.95 7.80 -45.00
CA ASN A 457 -34.28 8.76 -43.95
C ASN A 457 -33.01 9.22 -43.23
N ARG A 458 -33.04 10.35 -42.50
CA ARG A 458 -31.93 10.83 -41.67
C ARG A 458 -32.41 11.65 -40.51
#